data_AF-A0A846SSQ5-F1
#
_entry.id   AF-A0A846SSQ5-F1
#
_cell.length_a   1.000
_cell.length_b   1.000
_cell.length_c   1.000
_cell.angle_alpha   90.00
_cell.angle_beta   90.00
_cell.angle_gamma   90.00
#
_symmetry.space_group_name_H-M   'P 1'
#
loop_
_entity.id
_entity.type
_entity.pdbx_description
1 polymer ?
#
loop_
_entity_poly.entity_id
_entity_poly.type
_entity_poly.pdbx_seq_one_letter_code
_entity_poly.pdbx_strand_id
1 'polypeptide(L)'
;MKGKGKEGYAVRGLRLPKGELARSVTLEGWPEVRGPDPEKDISVRSFVDAMATTGFQATQLHRATQIIRSMRREGATIFWGSRAI
;
A
#
# COMPACT_ATOMS: atom_id res chain seq x y z
N MET A 1 -22.93 -18.05 -30.47
CA MET A 1 -23.12 -18.15 -29.01
C MET A 1 -22.70 -16.82 -28.38
N LYS A 2 -23.63 -16.12 -27.71
CA LYS A 2 -23.45 -14.77 -27.15
C LYS A 2 -22.83 -14.86 -25.74
N GLY A 3 -21.65 -14.27 -25.54
CA GLY A 3 -21.01 -14.13 -24.24
C GLY A 3 -21.69 -13.07 -23.38
N LYS A 4 -22.39 -13.51 -22.33
CA LYS A 4 -22.80 -12.70 -21.15
C LYS A 4 -21.61 -12.66 -20.19
N GLY A 5 -21.26 -11.62 -19.45
CA GLY A 5 -21.65 -10.22 -19.33
C GLY A 5 -20.63 -9.66 -18.33
N LYS A 6 -19.89 -8.60 -18.68
CA LYS A 6 -18.99 -7.93 -17.74
C LYS A 6 -19.84 -6.94 -16.95
N GLU A 7 -20.15 -7.27 -15.70
CA GLU A 7 -20.82 -6.36 -14.78
C GLU A 7 -19.90 -5.17 -14.50
N GLY A 8 -20.16 -4.06 -15.18
CA GLY A 8 -19.58 -2.77 -14.83
C GLY A 8 -20.35 -2.18 -13.67
N TYR A 9 -19.66 -1.85 -12.58
CA TYR A 9 -20.24 -1.08 -11.48
C TYR A 9 -20.56 0.34 -11.97
N ALA A 10 -21.84 0.59 -12.26
CA ALA A 10 -22.33 1.92 -12.56
C ALA A 10 -22.36 2.74 -11.26
N VAL A 11 -21.38 3.62 -11.07
CA VAL A 11 -21.48 4.68 -10.07
C VAL A 11 -22.60 5.63 -10.51
N ARG A 12 -23.79 5.47 -9.93
CA ARG A 12 -24.93 6.37 -10.16
C ARG A 12 -24.50 7.80 -9.82
N GLY A 13 -24.50 8.69 -10.82
CA GLY A 13 -24.47 10.14 -10.59
C GLY A 13 -23.47 10.96 -11.41
N LEU A 14 -22.47 10.36 -12.05
CA LEU A 14 -21.56 11.12 -12.92
C LEU A 14 -22.03 11.13 -14.37
N ARG A 15 -22.55 12.27 -14.83
CA ARG A 15 -22.72 12.55 -16.26
C ARG A 15 -21.35 12.95 -16.83
N LEU A 16 -20.57 11.98 -17.26
CA LEU A 16 -19.31 12.24 -17.96
C LEU A 16 -19.61 12.80 -19.37
N PRO A 17 -18.89 13.85 -19.82
CA PRO A 17 -19.03 14.36 -21.17
C PRO A 17 -18.71 13.25 -22.18
N LYS A 18 -19.54 13.17 -23.23
CA LYS A 18 -19.50 12.12 -24.26
C LYS A 18 -18.23 12.28 -25.11
N GLY A 19 -17.11 11.74 -24.65
CA GLY A 19 -15.82 11.84 -25.33
C GLY A 19 -14.60 11.58 -24.44
N GLU A 20 -14.71 11.75 -23.12
CA GLU A 20 -13.62 11.48 -22.18
C GLU A 20 -14.00 10.32 -21.28
N LEU A 21 -13.83 9.09 -21.78
CA LEU A 21 -13.55 7.98 -20.87
C LEU A 21 -12.23 8.34 -20.20
N ALA A 22 -12.32 8.90 -18.98
CA ALA A 22 -11.18 9.12 -18.10
C ALA A 22 -10.30 7.89 -18.18
N ARG A 23 -9.07 8.03 -18.69
CA ARG A 23 -8.12 6.93 -18.84
C ARG A 23 -8.11 6.19 -17.50
N SER A 24 -8.60 4.95 -17.49
CA SER A 24 -8.51 4.12 -16.30
C SER A 24 -7.03 3.97 -15.98
N VAL A 25 -6.60 4.51 -14.85
CA VAL A 25 -5.24 4.28 -14.35
C VAL A 25 -5.15 2.78 -14.07
N THR A 26 -4.35 2.06 -14.85
CA THR A 26 -4.07 0.65 -14.61
C THR A 26 -3.06 0.56 -13.47
N LEU A 27 -3.21 -0.46 -12.61
CA LEU A 27 -2.27 -0.72 -11.52
C LEU A 27 -1.02 -1.49 -12.00
N GLU A 28 -0.72 -1.46 -13.29
CA GLU A 28 0.44 -2.13 -13.86
C GLU A 28 1.73 -1.54 -13.27
N GLY A 29 2.60 -2.42 -12.78
CA GLY A 29 3.86 -2.04 -12.12
C GLY A 29 3.73 -1.63 -10.65
N TRP A 30 2.51 -1.56 -10.09
CA TRP A 30 2.33 -1.32 -8.66
C TRP A 30 2.54 -2.59 -7.84
N PRO A 31 3.08 -2.49 -6.60
CA PRO A 31 3.16 -3.63 -5.70
C PRO A 31 1.78 -4.25 -5.45
N GLU A 32 1.71 -5.58 -5.47
CA GLU A 32 0.49 -6.30 -5.09
C GLU A 32 0.18 -6.01 -3.61
N VAL A 33 -1.07 -5.64 -3.32
CA VAL A 33 -1.52 -5.41 -1.94
C VAL A 33 -1.71 -6.76 -1.26
N ARG A 34 -0.89 -7.04 -0.25
CA ARG A 34 -0.92 -8.30 0.50
C ARG A 34 -0.60 -8.06 1.96
N GLY A 35 -1.42 -8.63 2.85
CA GLY A 35 -1.21 -8.62 4.29
C GLY A 35 -0.38 -9.82 4.79
N PRO A 36 -0.19 -9.92 6.12
CA PRO A 36 0.46 -11.06 6.74
C PRO A 36 -0.26 -12.38 6.42
N ASP A 37 0.50 -13.43 6.15
CA ASP A 37 -0.01 -14.77 5.87
C ASP A 37 -0.09 -15.56 7.19
N PRO A 38 -1.30 -15.91 7.68
CA PRO A 38 -1.46 -16.57 8.97
C PRO A 38 -1.01 -18.04 8.96
N GLU A 39 -0.89 -18.66 7.79
CA GLU A 39 -0.46 -20.05 7.63
C GLU A 39 1.07 -20.19 7.63
N LYS A 40 1.79 -19.08 7.59
CA LYS A 40 3.26 -19.03 7.70
C LYS A 40 3.66 -18.68 9.12
N ASP A 41 4.84 -19.13 9.55
CA ASP A 41 5.41 -18.75 10.84
C ASP A 41 5.42 -17.22 11.01
N ILE A 42 4.58 -16.74 11.93
CA ILE A 42 4.48 -15.33 12.26
C ILE A 42 5.57 -15.02 13.30
N SER A 43 6.69 -14.51 12.81
CA SER A 43 7.66 -13.80 13.63
C SER A 43 7.36 -12.31 13.62
N VAL A 44 7.80 -11.56 14.64
CA VAL A 44 7.68 -10.10 14.66
C VAL A 44 8.35 -9.47 13.43
N ARG A 45 9.47 -10.05 12.97
CA ARG A 45 10.16 -9.58 11.76
C ARG A 45 9.31 -9.79 10.51
N SER A 46 8.81 -11.01 10.29
CA SER A 46 7.98 -11.30 9.10
C SER A 46 6.69 -10.48 9.09
N PHE A 47 6.11 -10.21 10.26
CA PHE A 47 4.96 -9.32 10.38
C PHE A 47 5.27 -7.87 9.97
N VAL A 48 6.37 -7.28 10.47
CA VAL A 48 6.79 -5.91 10.11
C VAL A 48 7.19 -5.80 8.64
N ASP A 49 7.78 -6.84 8.06
CA ASP A 49 8.13 -6.86 6.65
C ASP A 49 6.86 -6.95 5.76
N ALA A 50 5.85 -7.72 6.16
CA ALA A 50 4.56 -7.78 5.45
C ALA A 50 3.83 -6.43 5.39
N MET A 51 4.09 -5.51 6.35
CA MET A 51 3.52 -4.17 6.32
C MET A 51 3.91 -3.35 5.08
N ALA A 52 4.97 -3.73 4.36
CA ALA A 52 5.39 -3.06 3.13
C ALA A 52 4.26 -3.04 2.09
N THR A 53 3.51 -4.14 1.98
CA THR A 53 2.46 -4.34 0.96
C THR A 53 1.03 -4.27 1.51
N THR A 54 0.86 -4.07 2.82
CA THR A 54 -0.46 -3.96 3.44
C THR A 54 -1.19 -2.66 3.06
N GLY A 55 -0.45 -1.59 2.75
CA GLY A 55 -1.00 -0.29 2.39
C GLY A 55 -1.22 0.66 3.57
N PHE A 56 -1.72 1.86 3.27
CA PHE A 56 -2.06 2.91 4.24
C PHE A 56 -0.92 3.22 5.23
N GLN A 57 -1.22 3.24 6.53
CA GLN A 57 -0.27 3.53 7.61
C GLN A 57 0.72 2.38 7.84
N ALA A 58 0.37 1.14 7.50
CA ALA A 58 1.28 0.01 7.64
C ALA A 58 2.50 0.18 6.73
N THR A 59 2.29 0.58 5.47
CA THR A 59 3.40 0.90 4.55
C THR A 59 4.25 2.05 5.06
N GLN A 60 3.66 3.07 5.70
CA GLN A 60 4.42 4.17 6.30
C GLN A 60 5.26 3.72 7.50
N LEU A 61 4.72 2.85 8.34
CA LEU A 61 5.46 2.26 9.45
C LEU A 61 6.65 1.44 8.93
N HIS A 62 6.44 0.58 7.92
CA HIS A 62 7.52 -0.15 7.26
C HIS A 62 8.60 0.81 6.75
N ARG A 63 8.21 1.88 6.05
CA ARG A 63 9.13 2.92 5.55
C ARG A 63 9.93 3.58 6.67
N ALA A 64 9.29 3.93 7.79
CA ALA A 64 9.97 4.49 8.96
C ALA A 64 11.03 3.53 9.51
N THR A 65 10.74 2.23 9.59
CA THR A 65 11.75 1.24 10.03
C THR A 65 12.96 1.19 9.11
N GLN A 66 12.76 1.28 7.78
CA GLN A 66 13.85 1.29 6.80
C GLN A 66 14.72 2.55 6.94
N ILE A 67 14.10 3.71 7.15
CA ILE A 67 14.81 4.97 7.39
C ILE A 67 15.70 4.85 8.63
N ILE A 68 15.15 4.38 9.77
CA ILE A 68 15.92 4.22 11.02
C ILE A 68 17.06 3.21 10.83
N ARG A 69 16.82 2.10 10.12
CA ARG A 69 17.88 1.13 9.76
C ARG A 69 18.99 1.77 8.92
N SER A 70 18.63 2.65 7.98
CA SER A 70 19.59 3.42 7.18
C SER A 70 20.43 4.36 8.03
N MET A 71 19.78 5.17 8.88
CA MET A 71 20.44 6.11 9.79
C MET A 71 21.46 5.40 10.69
N ARG A 72 21.08 4.23 11.25
CA ARG A 72 21.99 3.41 12.05
C ARG A 72 23.17 2.88 11.24
N ARG A 73 22.93 2.38 10.03
CA ARG A 73 23.98 1.85 9.13
C ARG A 73 24.98 2.94 8.72
N GLU A 74 24.50 4.16 8.54
CA GLU A 74 25.31 5.33 8.12
C GLU A 74 25.97 6.05 9.30
N GLY A 75 25.70 5.64 10.56
CA GLY A 75 26.25 6.30 11.74
C GLY A 75 25.73 7.73 11.93
N ALA A 76 24.52 8.02 11.47
CA ALA A 76 23.93 9.36 11.54
C ALA A 76 23.67 9.80 12.98
N THR A 77 23.85 11.09 13.27
CA THR A 77 23.40 11.70 14.53
C THR A 77 21.86 11.76 14.55
N ILE A 78 21.25 11.16 15.56
CA ILE A 78 19.79 11.06 15.70
C ILE A 78 19.29 12.16 16.63
N PHE A 79 18.45 13.05 16.11
CA PHE A 79 17.69 14.02 16.92
C PHE A 79 16.36 13.40 17.31
N TRP A 80 16.11 13.26 18.61
CA TRP A 80 14.88 12.69 19.15
C TRP A 80 14.01 13.76 19.80
N GLY A 81 12.75 13.84 19.39
CA GLY A 81 11.77 14.74 19.97
C GLY A 81 10.48 13.99 20.30
N SER A 82 9.96 14.20 21.50
CA SER A 82 8.69 13.63 21.95
C SER A 82 7.90 14.68 22.72
N ARG A 83 6.57 14.64 22.60
CA ARG A 83 5.68 15.44 23.44
C ARG A 83 5.46 14.70 24.77
N ALA A 84 5.51 15.41 25.89
CA ALA A 84 5.05 14.87 27.17
C ALA A 84 3.54 14.62 27.10
N ILE A 85 3.13 13.39 27.44
CA ILE A 85 1.73 12.93 27.41
C ILE A 85 1.10 13.22 28.77
#